data_AF-A0A8T5KRA5-F1
#
_entry.id   AF-A0A8T5KRA5-F1
#
_cell.length_a   1.000
_cell.length_b   1.000
_cell.length_c   1.000
_cell.angle_alpha   90.00
_cell.angle_beta   90.00
_cell.angle_gamma   90.00
#
_symmetry.space_group_name_H-M   'P 1'
#
loop_
_entity.id
_entity.type
_entity.pdbx_description
1 polymer ?
#
loop_
_entity_poly.entity_id
_entity_poly.type
_entity_poly.pdbx_seq_one_letter_code
_entity_poly.pdbx_strand_id
1 'polypeptide(L)'
;WTIASLPQTNLASDGNNGAGTTLYNLSIVASGCTADIYISANDDLQTSGGFVLGLGNETFCNSTSDDSVPGTGCTQITTSYDSIIGQNLGNGENVFLKFYLSVPGGQGAGFYNNSISIKGVKNGEIP
;
A
#
# COMPACT_ATOMS: atom_id res chain seq x y z
N TRP A 1 8.31 4.55 7.99
CA TRP A 1 9.71 4.20 7.67
C TRP A 1 10.67 5.16 8.34
N THR A 2 11.78 4.65 8.88
CA THR A 2 12.93 5.46 9.32
C THR A 2 14.14 5.06 8.47
N ILE A 3 14.72 6.00 7.73
CA ILE A 3 15.86 5.73 6.83
C ILE A 3 17.17 6.14 7.49
N ALA A 4 18.02 5.17 7.83
CA ALA A 4 19.29 5.42 8.53
C ALA A 4 20.51 5.53 7.60
N SER A 5 20.41 4.99 6.39
CA SER A 5 21.48 5.02 5.37
C SER A 5 20.89 4.93 3.97
N LEU A 6 21.65 5.33 2.96
CA LEU A 6 21.25 5.26 1.55
C LEU A 6 22.28 4.49 0.73
N PRO A 7 21.88 3.81 -0.36
CA PRO A 7 20.49 3.59 -0.77
C PRO A 7 19.78 2.56 0.12
N GLN A 8 18.45 2.56 0.09
CA GLN A 8 17.62 1.48 0.63
C GLN A 8 16.83 0.83 -0.50
N THR A 9 16.58 -0.47 -0.40
CA THR A 9 15.77 -1.22 -1.36
C THR A 9 14.74 -2.02 -0.59
N ASN A 10 13.46 -1.85 -0.95
CA ASN A 10 12.33 -2.53 -0.34
C ASN A 10 12.38 -2.53 1.19
N LEU A 11 12.66 -1.37 1.79
CA LEU A 11 12.61 -1.25 3.24
C LEU A 11 11.16 -1.44 3.70
N ALA A 12 10.93 -2.42 4.55
CA ALA A 12 9.62 -2.73 5.09
C ALA A 12 9.09 -1.60 5.98
N SER A 13 7.79 -1.33 5.90
CA SER A 13 7.12 -0.42 6.83
C SER A 13 7.03 -1.00 8.24
N ASP A 14 6.97 -0.12 9.23
CA ASP A 14 6.69 -0.47 10.62
C ASP A 14 5.28 -1.07 10.71
N GLY A 15 5.18 -2.38 10.98
CA GLY A 15 3.91 -3.10 10.99
C GLY A 15 3.77 -4.17 9.91
N ASN A 16 4.69 -4.25 8.94
CA ASN A 16 4.78 -5.42 8.06
C ASN A 16 5.13 -6.71 8.84
N ASN A 17 5.72 -6.59 10.03
CA ASN A 17 6.04 -7.70 10.92
C ASN A 17 6.90 -8.81 10.28
N GLY A 18 7.81 -8.44 9.36
CA GLY A 18 8.71 -9.38 8.69
C GLY A 18 7.96 -10.50 7.97
N ALA A 19 8.16 -11.75 8.39
CA ALA A 19 7.45 -12.93 7.88
C ALA A 19 6.17 -13.28 8.66
N GLY A 20 5.83 -12.52 9.71
CA GLY A 20 4.61 -12.71 10.49
C GLY A 20 3.41 -11.94 9.92
N THR A 21 2.30 -12.06 10.63
CA THR A 21 1.03 -11.37 10.35
C THR A 21 1.23 -9.86 10.28
N THR A 22 0.78 -9.26 9.19
CA THR A 22 0.80 -7.80 9.02
C THR A 22 -0.17 -7.11 9.97
N LEU A 23 0.20 -5.91 10.43
CA LEU A 23 -0.71 -5.02 11.15
C LEU A 23 -1.66 -4.27 10.20
N TYR A 24 -1.38 -4.26 8.90
CA TYR A 24 -2.20 -3.60 7.90
C TYR A 24 -3.24 -4.57 7.32
N ASN A 25 -4.43 -4.57 7.92
CA ASN A 25 -5.55 -5.38 7.45
C ASN A 25 -6.85 -4.57 7.37
N LEU A 26 -7.69 -4.96 6.42
CA LEU A 26 -9.04 -4.41 6.22
C LEU A 26 -10.04 -5.54 6.44
N SER A 27 -11.04 -5.31 7.27
CA SER A 27 -12.19 -6.21 7.39
C SER A 27 -13.37 -5.66 6.60
N ILE A 28 -13.94 -6.49 5.73
CA ILE A 28 -15.00 -6.08 4.82
C ILE A 28 -16.36 -6.26 5.46
N VAL A 29 -17.17 -5.20 5.44
CA VAL A 29 -18.58 -5.23 5.79
C VAL A 29 -19.38 -4.87 4.55
N ALA A 30 -20.06 -5.85 3.97
CA ALA A 30 -20.84 -5.69 2.75
C ALA A 30 -22.20 -6.36 2.92
N SER A 31 -23.30 -5.65 2.64
CA SER A 31 -24.66 -6.17 2.82
C SER A 31 -25.45 -6.07 1.53
N GLY A 32 -25.94 -7.20 1.03
CA GLY A 32 -26.70 -7.27 -0.23
C GLY A 32 -25.85 -7.09 -1.49
N CYS A 33 -24.52 -7.02 -1.37
CA CYS A 33 -23.56 -6.97 -2.48
C CYS A 33 -22.20 -7.54 -2.05
N THR A 34 -21.28 -7.64 -3.00
CA THR A 34 -19.83 -7.81 -2.79
C THR A 34 -19.10 -6.51 -3.12
N ALA A 35 -17.88 -6.35 -2.61
CA ALA A 35 -17.09 -5.13 -2.74
C ALA A 35 -15.78 -5.36 -3.49
N ASP A 36 -15.39 -4.40 -4.32
CA ASP A 36 -14.04 -4.28 -4.87
C ASP A 36 -13.30 -3.20 -4.11
N ILE A 37 -12.06 -3.49 -3.70
CA ILE A 37 -11.24 -2.61 -2.88
C ILE A 37 -10.05 -2.15 -3.71
N TYR A 38 -9.86 -0.83 -3.75
CA TYR A 38 -8.80 -0.18 -4.50
C TYR A 38 -7.89 0.63 -3.60
N ILE A 39 -6.66 0.85 -4.06
CA ILE A 39 -5.64 1.66 -3.39
C ILE A 39 -5.10 2.73 -4.34
N SER A 40 -4.82 3.91 -3.80
CA SER A 40 -4.08 4.97 -4.48
C SER A 40 -3.30 5.83 -3.48
N ALA A 41 -2.42 6.69 -3.95
CA ALA A 41 -1.84 7.79 -3.18
C ALA A 41 -2.36 9.15 -3.69
N ASN A 42 -2.32 10.17 -2.85
CA ASN A 42 -2.70 11.52 -3.26
C ASN A 42 -1.67 12.19 -4.18
N ASP A 43 -0.37 11.92 -3.95
CA ASP A 43 0.77 12.47 -4.69
C ASP A 43 2.06 11.70 -4.33
N ASP A 44 3.17 12.04 -4.98
CA ASP A 44 4.52 11.62 -4.60
C ASP A 44 4.86 11.96 -3.13
N LEU A 45 5.82 11.24 -2.55
CA LEU A 45 6.39 11.54 -1.25
C LEU A 45 7.21 12.84 -1.34
N GLN A 46 6.83 13.88 -0.59
CA GLN A 46 7.46 15.19 -0.68
C GLN A 46 7.88 15.75 0.67
N THR A 47 9.00 16.48 0.68
CA THR A 47 9.44 17.29 1.84
C THR A 47 8.98 18.74 1.70
N SER A 48 8.90 19.47 2.81
CA SER A 48 8.70 20.92 2.79
C SER A 48 9.85 21.68 2.10
N GLY A 49 11.02 21.06 1.94
CA GLY A 49 12.20 21.63 1.27
C GLY A 49 12.23 21.40 -0.24
N GLY A 50 11.20 20.77 -0.83
CA GLY A 50 11.09 20.57 -2.28
C GLY A 50 11.78 19.32 -2.82
N PHE A 51 12.37 18.47 -1.97
CA PHE A 51 12.79 17.15 -2.40
C PHE A 51 11.57 16.23 -2.59
N VAL A 52 11.60 15.46 -3.67
CA VAL A 52 10.54 14.52 -4.07
C VAL A 52 11.11 13.12 -4.14
N LEU A 53 10.34 12.14 -3.68
CA LEU A 53 10.56 10.73 -3.90
C LEU A 53 9.33 10.20 -4.64
N GLY A 54 9.50 9.88 -5.93
CA GLY A 54 8.36 9.52 -6.77
C GLY A 54 7.67 8.23 -6.32
N LEU A 55 6.36 8.11 -6.55
CA LEU A 55 5.54 6.95 -6.16
C LEU A 55 6.07 5.60 -6.66
N GLY A 56 6.88 5.58 -7.73
CA GLY A 56 7.56 4.35 -8.17
C GLY A 56 8.50 3.73 -7.12
N ASN A 57 8.79 4.45 -6.05
CA ASN A 57 9.56 3.99 -4.89
C ASN A 57 8.70 3.37 -3.79
N GLU A 58 7.39 3.58 -3.83
CA GLU A 58 6.42 3.01 -2.89
C GLU A 58 5.74 1.81 -3.51
N THR A 59 5.83 0.67 -2.83
CA THR A 59 5.20 -0.57 -3.29
C THR A 59 4.39 -1.20 -2.18
N PHE A 60 3.36 -1.94 -2.55
CA PHE A 60 2.57 -2.75 -1.64
C PHE A 60 2.44 -4.18 -2.17
N CYS A 61 2.39 -5.13 -1.26
CA CYS A 61 1.96 -6.50 -1.51
C CYS A 61 0.60 -6.67 -0.82
N ASN A 62 -0.32 -7.43 -1.41
CA ASN A 62 -1.61 -7.73 -0.82
C ASN A 62 -1.98 -9.22 -0.93
N SER A 63 -2.84 -9.68 -0.02
CA SER A 63 -3.48 -11.00 -0.06
C SER A 63 -4.85 -10.92 0.60
N THR A 64 -5.81 -11.73 0.14
CA THR A 64 -7.13 -11.85 0.78
C THR A 64 -7.24 -13.10 1.67
N SER A 65 -6.21 -13.93 1.70
CA SER A 65 -6.21 -15.24 2.37
C SER A 65 -4.99 -15.50 3.25
N ASP A 66 -3.90 -14.74 3.08
CA ASP A 66 -2.65 -14.91 3.81
C ASP A 66 -2.33 -13.62 4.58
N ASP A 67 -2.41 -13.70 5.90
CA ASP A 67 -2.19 -12.58 6.80
C ASP A 67 -0.71 -12.21 6.96
N SER A 68 0.22 -13.08 6.54
CA SER A 68 1.65 -12.82 6.42
C SER A 68 2.06 -12.26 5.05
N VAL A 69 1.14 -12.27 4.08
CA VAL A 69 1.25 -11.75 2.71
C VAL A 69 2.53 -12.18 1.94
N PRO A 70 2.60 -13.44 1.51
CA PRO A 70 3.17 -13.68 0.17
C PRO A 70 2.22 -14.48 -0.73
N GLY A 71 1.64 -13.79 -1.74
CA GLY A 71 0.77 -14.42 -2.73
C GLY A 71 0.51 -13.75 -4.09
N THR A 72 1.14 -12.63 -4.45
CA THR A 72 1.44 -12.13 -5.82
C THR A 72 2.46 -11.00 -5.67
N GLY A 73 3.33 -10.74 -6.65
CA GLY A 73 4.40 -9.74 -6.52
C GLY A 73 3.90 -8.36 -6.04
N CYS A 74 4.78 -7.58 -5.37
CA CYS A 74 4.39 -6.25 -4.93
C CYS A 74 4.20 -5.31 -6.12
N THR A 75 3.19 -4.45 -6.02
CA THR A 75 2.78 -3.48 -7.03
C THR A 75 3.20 -2.08 -6.59
N GLN A 76 3.58 -1.23 -7.54
CA GLN A 76 3.84 0.19 -7.28
C GLN A 76 2.54 0.93 -6.99
N ILE A 77 2.57 1.86 -6.04
CA ILE A 77 1.42 2.72 -5.76
C ILE A 77 1.29 3.77 -6.88
N THR A 78 0.06 4.08 -7.26
CA THR A 78 -0.27 5.11 -8.26
C THR A 78 -1.20 6.15 -7.68
N THR A 79 -1.34 7.30 -8.36
CA THR A 79 -2.32 8.33 -7.97
C THR A 79 -3.76 8.00 -8.37
N SER A 80 -3.93 7.07 -9.32
CA SER A 80 -5.20 6.51 -9.75
C SER A 80 -5.56 5.25 -8.97
N TYR A 81 -6.87 4.97 -8.84
CA TYR A 81 -7.40 3.72 -8.30
C TYR A 81 -7.37 2.59 -9.36
N ASP A 82 -6.24 2.40 -10.04
CA ASP A 82 -6.09 1.34 -11.04
C ASP A 82 -5.74 -0.01 -10.38
N SER A 83 -5.21 0.04 -9.16
CA SER A 83 -4.80 -1.14 -8.40
C SER A 83 -5.95 -1.65 -7.52
N ILE A 84 -6.55 -2.77 -7.93
CA ILE A 84 -7.49 -3.54 -7.11
C ILE A 84 -6.70 -4.44 -6.13
N ILE A 85 -6.97 -4.31 -4.83
CA ILE A 85 -6.30 -5.05 -3.75
C ILE A 85 -7.19 -6.16 -3.16
N GLY A 86 -8.44 -6.22 -3.59
CA GLY A 86 -9.36 -7.31 -3.30
C GLY A 86 -10.60 -7.17 -4.17
N GLN A 87 -11.06 -8.29 -4.75
CA GLN A 87 -12.13 -8.30 -5.74
C GLN A 87 -13.26 -9.22 -5.29
N ASN A 88 -14.50 -8.81 -5.56
CA ASN A 88 -15.71 -9.55 -5.26
C ASN A 88 -15.78 -10.00 -3.79
N LEU A 89 -15.35 -9.14 -2.87
CA LEU A 89 -15.24 -9.47 -1.46
C LEU A 89 -16.61 -9.47 -0.77
N GLY A 90 -16.92 -10.57 -0.10
CA GLY A 90 -18.11 -10.74 0.72
C GLY A 90 -17.97 -10.16 2.12
N ASN A 91 -19.09 -10.20 2.86
CA ASN A 91 -19.11 -9.82 4.27
C ASN A 91 -18.19 -10.72 5.12
N GLY A 92 -17.32 -10.11 5.93
CA GLY A 92 -16.41 -10.80 6.83
C GLY A 92 -15.09 -11.26 6.19
N GLU A 93 -14.90 -11.02 4.89
CA GLU A 93 -13.60 -11.24 4.25
C GLU A 93 -12.60 -10.16 4.62
N ASN A 94 -11.32 -10.42 4.37
CA ASN A 94 -10.24 -9.51 4.73
C ASN A 94 -9.30 -9.23 3.56
N VAL A 95 -8.62 -8.10 3.62
CA VAL A 95 -7.47 -7.76 2.78
C VAL A 95 -6.29 -7.47 3.69
N PHE A 96 -5.17 -8.14 3.47
CA PHE A 96 -3.92 -7.99 4.19
C PHE A 96 -2.90 -7.30 3.29
N LEU A 97 -2.17 -6.34 3.83
CA LEU A 97 -1.24 -5.49 3.07
C LEU A 97 0.16 -5.48 3.71
N LYS A 98 1.20 -5.35 2.89
CA LYS A 98 2.56 -5.01 3.33
C LYS A 98 3.11 -3.90 2.46
N PHE A 99 3.70 -2.87 3.06
CA PHE A 99 4.21 -1.70 2.35
C PHE A 99 5.74 -1.66 2.37
N TYR A 100 6.35 -1.28 1.26
CA TYR A 100 7.80 -1.19 1.12
C TYR A 100 8.21 0.12 0.45
N LEU A 101 9.34 0.66 0.89
CA LEU A 101 9.93 1.88 0.35
C LEU A 101 11.34 1.61 -0.14
N SER A 102 11.61 1.93 -1.41
CA SER A 102 12.97 2.02 -1.93
C SER A 102 13.42 3.47 -1.92
N VAL A 103 14.67 3.77 -1.54
CA VAL A 103 15.17 5.14 -1.51
C VAL A 103 16.51 5.18 -2.23
N PRO A 104 16.64 5.93 -3.34
CA PRO A 104 17.87 5.97 -4.11
C PRO A 104 18.99 6.69 -3.36
N GLY A 105 20.23 6.47 -3.81
CA GLY A 105 21.38 7.24 -3.33
C GLY A 105 21.23 8.72 -3.68
N GLY A 106 21.63 9.60 -2.77
CA GLY A 106 21.57 11.05 -2.98
C GLY A 106 20.21 11.70 -2.70
N GLN A 107 19.22 10.95 -2.23
CA GLN A 107 17.97 11.52 -1.72
C GLN A 107 18.27 12.46 -0.54
N GLY A 108 17.74 13.68 -0.58
CA GLY A 108 17.88 14.65 0.51
C GLY A 108 17.35 14.11 1.83
N ALA A 109 17.98 14.47 2.95
CA ALA A 109 17.42 14.14 4.26
C ALA A 109 16.19 15.01 4.55
N GLY A 110 15.14 14.42 5.10
CA GLY A 110 13.93 15.16 5.47
C GLY A 110 12.76 14.24 5.78
N PHE A 111 11.64 14.85 6.17
CA PHE A 111 10.36 14.17 6.34
C PHE A 111 9.58 14.22 5.04
N TYR A 112 9.49 13.08 4.38
CA TYR A 112 8.69 12.89 3.17
C TYR A 112 7.30 12.41 3.56
N ASN A 113 6.27 13.07 3.07
CA ASN A 113 4.89 12.69 3.38
C ASN A 113 4.03 12.65 2.12
N ASN A 114 3.13 11.68 2.07
CA ASN A 114 1.96 11.61 1.23
C ASN A 114 0.86 10.86 2.02
N SER A 115 -0.28 10.63 1.39
CA SER A 115 -1.41 9.92 1.97
C SER A 115 -1.87 8.83 1.01
N ILE A 116 -1.83 7.59 1.49
CA ILE A 116 -2.43 6.44 0.82
C ILE A 116 -3.92 6.40 1.15
N SER A 117 -4.76 6.26 0.13
CA SER A 117 -6.21 6.14 0.23
C SER A 117 -6.65 4.73 -0.19
N ILE A 118 -7.62 4.21 0.54
CA ILE A 118 -8.24 2.91 0.26
C ILE A 118 -9.73 3.16 0.05
N LYS A 119 -10.28 2.66 -1.05
CA LYS A 119 -11.67 2.87 -1.42
C LYS A 119 -12.34 1.56 -1.80
N GLY A 120 -13.46 1.27 -1.14
CA GLY A 120 -14.34 0.17 -1.50
C GLY A 120 -15.51 0.66 -2.35
N VAL A 121 -15.82 -0.07 -3.41
CA VAL A 121 -16.99 0.14 -4.28
C VAL A 121 -17.75 -1.17 -4.45
N LYS A 122 -18.97 -1.13 -4.99
CA LYS A 122 -19.69 -2.37 -5.30
C LYS A 122 -18.92 -3.13 -6.39
N ASN A 123 -18.88 -4.46 -6.30
CA ASN A 123 -18.19 -5.29 -7.28
C ASN A 123 -18.59 -4.95 -8.73
N GLY A 124 -17.58 -4.69 -9.57
CA GLY A 124 -17.71 -4.27 -10.96
C GLY A 124 -17.81 -2.75 -11.18
N GLU A 125 -17.86 -1.94 -10.13
CA GLU A 125 -17.78 -0.47 -10.24
C GLU A 125 -16.32 0.02 -10.22
N ILE A 126 -16.08 1.22 -10.75
CA ILE A 126 -14.78 1.90 -10.70
C ILE A 126 -14.91 3.10 -9.76
N PRO A 127 -13.93 3.33 -8.85
CA PRO A 127 -13.95 4.44 -7.91
C PRO A 127 -13.98 5.86 -8.50
#